data_AF-A0A8S2Z1M5-F1
#
_entry.id   AF-A0A8S2Z1M5-F1
#
_cell.length_a   1.000
_cell.length_b   1.000
_cell.length_c   1.000
_cell.angle_alpha   90.00
_cell.angle_beta   90.00
_cell.angle_gamma   90.00
#
_symmetry.space_group_name_H-M   'P 1'
#
loop_
_entity.id
_entity.type
_entity.pdbx_description
1 polymer ?
#
loop_
_entity_poly.entity_id
_entity_poly.type
_entity_poly.pdbx_seq_one_letter_code
_entity_poly.pdbx_strand_id
1 'polypeptide(L)'
;MTKISLLNCLKQRWNLLLLILTPLILLPLPIIMNNSQARCGYIVLILSVYWISEVIPLPVTALLPLILFPMAGVLTADVVAPHYFKDIISLFFGSMAFGYAVEKVNLHRRIALFVLSWVGMATKWIMAGMMGATAFLSMWMNNTASTSIMLPVALAVVHEL
;
A
#
# COMPACT_ATOMS: atom_id res chain seq x y z
N MET A 1 -32.77 25.56 -0.13
CA MET A 1 -31.39 25.63 -0.69
C MET A 1 -30.28 25.04 0.20
N THR A 2 -30.52 24.71 1.47
CA THR A 2 -29.47 24.23 2.41
C THR A 2 -29.27 22.70 2.45
N LYS A 3 -30.31 21.88 2.20
CA LYS A 3 -30.22 20.40 2.30
C LYS A 3 -29.33 19.74 1.22
N ILE A 4 -29.32 20.28 0.00
CA ILE A 4 -28.56 19.72 -1.14
C ILE A 4 -27.05 19.97 -0.97
N SER A 5 -26.67 21.12 -0.39
CA SER A 5 -25.28 21.44 -0.04
C SER A 5 -24.72 20.51 1.04
N LEU A 6 -25.53 20.12 2.03
CA LEU A 6 -25.11 19.21 3.11
C LEU A 6 -24.87 17.78 2.61
N LEU A 7 -25.75 17.26 1.76
CA LEU A 7 -25.60 15.92 1.16
C LEU A 7 -24.37 15.83 0.26
N ASN A 8 -24.08 16.86 -0.54
CA ASN A 8 -22.88 16.89 -1.37
C ASN A 8 -21.60 17.07 -0.53
N CYS A 9 -21.65 17.84 0.56
CA CYS A 9 -20.52 17.97 1.50
C CYS A 9 -20.27 16.67 2.27
N LEU A 10 -21.32 15.95 2.68
CA LEU A 10 -21.24 14.62 3.29
C LEU A 10 -20.69 13.57 2.31
N LYS A 11 -21.10 13.62 1.04
CA LYS A 11 -20.59 12.74 -0.03
C LYS A 11 -19.12 13.04 -0.36
N GLN A 12 -18.70 14.31 -0.30
CA GLN A 12 -17.31 14.75 -0.48
C GLN A 12 -16.42 14.44 0.73
N ARG A 13 -17.01 14.28 1.93
CA ARG A 13 -16.33 13.98 3.21
C ARG A 13 -16.73 12.63 3.80
N TRP A 14 -17.13 11.67 2.95
CA TRP A 14 -17.56 10.33 3.37
C TRP A 14 -16.50 9.63 4.25
N ASN A 15 -15.22 9.90 4.01
CA ASN A 15 -14.10 9.39 4.80
C ASN A 15 -14.17 9.86 6.26
N LEU A 16 -14.53 11.12 6.53
CA LEU A 16 -14.66 11.63 7.91
C LEU A 16 -15.84 10.99 8.64
N LEU A 17 -16.92 10.70 7.92
CA LEU A 17 -18.05 9.97 8.48
C LEU A 17 -17.64 8.55 8.86
N LEU A 18 -16.98 7.81 7.96
CA LEU A 18 -16.48 6.46 8.24
C LEU A 18 -15.52 6.44 9.43
N LEU A 19 -14.62 7.43 9.54
CA LEU A 19 -13.67 7.54 10.65
C LEU A 19 -14.37 7.69 12.02
N ILE A 20 -15.53 8.34 12.08
CA ILE A 20 -16.23 8.58 13.35
C ILE A 20 -17.29 7.49 13.61
N LEU A 21 -17.99 7.04 12.56
CA LEU A 21 -19.07 6.05 12.67
C LEU A 21 -18.54 4.65 13.00
N THR A 22 -17.39 4.25 12.46
CA THR A 22 -16.85 2.90 12.69
C THR A 22 -16.53 2.63 14.17
N PRO A 23 -15.77 3.46 14.92
CA PRO A 23 -15.58 3.22 16.35
C PRO A 23 -16.88 3.34 17.13
N LEU A 24 -17.80 4.23 16.74
CA LEU A 24 -19.07 4.43 17.42
C LEU A 24 -20.00 3.21 17.30
N ILE A 25 -20.08 2.59 16.12
CA ILE A 25 -20.88 1.39 15.86
C ILE A 25 -20.27 0.16 16.55
N LEU A 26 -18.95 0.07 16.60
CA LEU A 26 -18.22 -1.05 17.21
C LEU A 26 -18.09 -0.90 18.74
N LEU A 27 -18.38 0.26 19.32
CA LEU A 27 -18.29 0.55 20.76
C LEU A 27 -19.06 -0.42 21.68
N PRO A 28 -20.23 -1.00 21.30
CA PRO A 28 -20.95 -1.95 22.15
C PRO A 28 -20.15 -3.22 22.45
N LEU A 29 -19.23 -3.62 21.57
CA LEU A 29 -18.44 -4.86 21.71
C LEU A 29 -17.58 -4.90 22.99
N PRO A 30 -16.70 -3.91 23.25
CA PRO A 30 -15.92 -3.87 24.49
C PRO A 30 -16.74 -3.54 25.74
N ILE A 31 -17.92 -2.92 25.59
CA ILE A 31 -18.78 -2.50 26.71
C ILE A 31 -19.61 -3.67 27.23
N ILE A 32 -20.17 -4.48 26.33
CA ILE A 32 -20.99 -5.65 26.70
C ILE A 32 -20.11 -6.79 27.21
N MET A 33 -18.95 -7.00 26.57
CA MET A 33 -18.00 -8.04 26.95
C MET A 33 -16.70 -7.40 27.42
N ASN A 34 -16.56 -7.16 28.73
CA ASN A 34 -15.37 -6.53 29.32
C ASN A 34 -14.15 -7.48 29.42
N ASN A 35 -13.88 -8.23 28.35
CA ASN A 35 -12.76 -9.17 28.24
C ASN A 35 -11.65 -8.57 27.38
N SER A 36 -10.39 -8.93 27.66
CA SER A 36 -9.24 -8.50 26.86
C SER A 36 -9.38 -8.87 25.37
N GLN A 37 -9.97 -10.04 25.09
CA GLN A 37 -10.24 -10.51 23.72
C GLN A 37 -11.21 -9.61 22.96
N ALA A 38 -12.26 -9.10 23.61
CA ALA A 38 -13.25 -8.23 22.97
C ALA A 38 -12.67 -6.85 22.62
N ARG A 39 -11.78 -6.32 23.48
CA ARG A 39 -11.04 -5.08 23.21
C ARG A 39 -10.06 -5.23 22.05
N CYS A 40 -9.38 -6.38 21.96
CA CYS A 40 -8.53 -6.71 20.82
C CYS A 40 -9.35 -6.80 19.53
N GLY A 41 -10.47 -7.53 19.55
CA GLY A 41 -11.37 -7.67 18.41
C GLY A 41 -11.94 -6.33 17.92
N TYR A 42 -12.30 -5.44 18.85
CA TYR A 42 -12.73 -4.07 18.53
C TYR A 42 -11.67 -3.30 17.73
N ILE A 43 -10.40 -3.32 18.18
CA ILE A 43 -9.29 -2.65 17.49
C ILE A 43 -9.07 -3.26 16.10
N VAL A 44 -9.04 -4.60 16.00
CA VAL A 44 -8.81 -5.30 14.72
C VAL A 44 -9.92 -4.99 13.72
N LEU A 45 -11.18 -4.91 14.15
CA LEU A 45 -12.31 -4.59 13.27
C LEU A 45 -12.24 -3.14 12.77
N ILE A 46 -11.88 -2.18 13.63
CA ILE A 46 -11.65 -0.79 13.21
C ILE A 46 -10.55 -0.72 12.15
N LEU A 47 -9.40 -1.36 12.41
CA LEU A 47 -8.27 -1.37 11.48
C LEU A 47 -8.63 -2.03 10.16
N SER A 48 -9.39 -3.14 10.19
CA SER A 48 -9.87 -3.84 9.00
C SER A 48 -10.73 -2.93 8.12
N VAL A 49 -11.66 -2.19 8.72
CA VAL A 49 -12.48 -1.24 7.98
C VAL A 49 -11.62 -0.11 7.42
N TYR A 50 -10.71 0.46 8.20
CA TYR A 50 -9.83 1.55 7.74
C TYR A 50 -8.87 1.14 6.63
N TRP A 51 -8.40 -0.10 6.61
CA TRP A 51 -7.59 -0.63 5.51
C TRP A 51 -8.39 -0.83 4.23
N ILE A 52 -9.58 -1.41 4.32
CA ILE A 52 -10.41 -1.67 3.13
C ILE A 52 -10.95 -0.37 2.53
N SER A 53 -11.28 0.60 3.38
CA SER A 53 -11.90 1.86 2.96
C SER A 53 -10.90 3.00 2.70
N GLU A 54 -9.61 2.80 2.98
CA GLU A 54 -8.53 3.79 2.84
C GLU A 54 -8.91 5.20 3.33
N VAL A 55 -9.63 5.26 4.46
CA VAL A 55 -10.21 6.51 5.00
C VAL A 55 -9.14 7.54 5.37
N ILE A 56 -7.98 7.05 5.80
CA ILE A 56 -6.77 7.81 6.09
C ILE A 56 -5.58 7.08 5.44
N PRO A 57 -4.44 7.77 5.19
CA PRO A 57 -3.30 7.16 4.53
C PRO A 57 -2.87 5.84 5.20
N LEU A 58 -2.60 4.82 4.40
CA LEU A 58 -2.18 3.48 4.86
C LEU A 58 -1.03 3.50 5.91
N PRO A 59 -0.02 4.38 5.83
CA PRO A 59 0.99 4.48 6.87
C PRO A 59 0.43 4.92 8.23
N VAL A 60 -0.56 5.82 8.23
CA VAL A 60 -1.20 6.32 9.45
C VAL A 60 -2.07 5.24 10.07
N THR A 61 -2.85 4.51 9.26
CA THR A 61 -3.65 3.37 9.76
C THR A 61 -2.77 2.28 10.35
N ALA A 62 -1.63 1.99 9.72
CA ALA A 62 -0.67 1.00 10.20
C ALA A 62 -0.06 1.38 11.57
N LEU A 63 0.05 2.66 11.91
CA LEU A 63 0.57 3.15 13.19
C LEU A 63 -0.48 3.23 14.31
N LEU A 64 -1.77 3.25 13.98
CA LEU A 64 -2.85 3.28 14.99
C LEU A 64 -2.77 2.17 16.06
N PRO A 65 -2.41 0.91 15.76
CA PRO A 65 -2.30 -0.13 16.78
C PRO A 65 -1.30 0.21 17.89
N LEU A 66 -0.22 0.94 17.58
CA LEU A 66 0.78 1.38 18.55
C LEU A 66 0.17 2.22 19.68
N ILE A 67 -0.90 2.96 19.39
CA ILE A 67 -1.58 3.84 20.34
C ILE A 67 -2.84 3.15 20.90
N LEU A 68 -3.63 2.51 20.03
CA LEU A 68 -4.91 1.92 20.41
C LEU A 68 -4.77 0.71 21.35
N PHE A 69 -3.74 -0.14 21.17
CA PHE A 69 -3.54 -1.30 22.03
C PHE A 69 -3.18 -0.94 23.48
N PRO A 70 -2.24 0.02 23.73
CA PRO A 70 -1.99 0.53 25.08
C PRO A 70 -3.19 1.28 25.67
N MET A 71 -3.89 2.11 24.89
CA MET A 71 -5.06 2.85 25.38
C MET A 71 -6.21 1.94 25.81
N ALA A 72 -6.42 0.82 25.11
CA ALA A 72 -7.44 -0.17 25.48
C ALA A 72 -6.99 -1.11 26.63
N GLY A 73 -5.74 -1.00 27.09
CA GLY A 73 -5.16 -1.86 28.12
C GLY A 73 -5.00 -3.33 27.68
N VAL A 74 -4.83 -3.58 26.37
CA VAL A 74 -4.69 -4.94 25.83
C VAL A 74 -3.22 -5.37 25.84
N LEU A 75 -2.32 -4.51 25.38
CA LEU A 75 -0.87 -4.72 25.36
C LEU A 75 -0.16 -3.42 25.78
N THR A 76 0.99 -3.53 26.46
CA THR A 76 1.81 -2.37 26.81
C THR A 76 2.59 -1.86 25.61
N ALA A 77 2.95 -0.56 25.63
CA ALA A 77 3.72 0.05 24.54
C ALA A 77 5.07 -0.65 24.30
N ASP A 78 5.71 -1.13 25.36
CA ASP A 78 7.00 -1.84 25.29
C ASP A 78 6.91 -3.18 24.53
N VAL A 79 5.72 -3.80 24.51
CA VAL A 79 5.49 -5.06 23.78
C VAL A 79 5.11 -4.78 22.32
N VAL A 80 4.36 -3.70 22.07
CA VAL A 80 3.87 -3.39 20.72
C VAL A 80 4.94 -2.70 19.86
N ALA A 81 5.74 -1.79 20.43
CA ALA A 81 6.71 -1.00 19.69
C ALA A 81 7.79 -1.83 18.96
N PRO A 82 8.38 -2.89 19.55
CA PRO A 82 9.39 -3.70 18.86
C PRO A 82 8.87 -4.40 17.60
N HIS A 83 7.56 -4.64 17.49
CA HIS A 83 6.98 -5.26 16.29
C HIS A 83 7.05 -4.36 15.04
N TYR A 84 7.19 -3.05 15.22
CA TYR A 84 7.35 -2.08 14.13
C TYR A 84 8.80 -1.94 13.65
N PHE A 85 9.78 -2.44 14.41
CA PHE A 85 11.21 -2.35 14.09
C PHE A 85 11.85 -3.73 13.99
N LYS A 86 11.22 -4.64 13.24
CA LYS A 86 11.81 -5.96 12.95
C LYS A 86 12.85 -5.88 11.84
N ASP A 87 13.81 -6.81 11.88
CA ASP A 87 14.88 -6.94 10.88
C ASP A 87 14.35 -6.98 9.43
N ILE A 88 13.17 -7.59 9.23
CA ILE A 88 12.49 -7.64 7.93
C ILE A 88 12.24 -6.24 7.37
N ILE A 89 11.81 -5.28 8.20
CA ILE A 89 11.53 -3.91 7.78
C ILE A 89 12.83 -3.20 7.40
N SER A 90 13.91 -3.42 8.17
CA SER A 90 15.25 -2.91 7.85
C SER A 90 15.77 -3.45 6.51
N LEU A 91 15.57 -4.74 6.24
CA LEU A 91 15.91 -5.38 4.96
C LEU A 91 15.10 -4.77 3.80
N PHE A 92 13.82 -4.50 4.00
CA PHE A 92 12.97 -3.82 3.01
C PHE A 92 13.45 -2.41 2.70
N PHE A 93 13.87 -1.64 3.71
CA PHE A 93 14.49 -0.33 3.47
C PHE A 93 15.79 -0.46 2.66
N GLY A 94 16.63 -1.45 2.97
CA GLY A 94 17.85 -1.75 2.22
C GLY A 94 17.57 -2.10 0.76
N SER A 95 16.57 -2.95 0.48
CA SER A 95 16.20 -3.33 -0.90
C SER A 95 15.62 -2.15 -1.69
N MET A 96 14.83 -1.28 -1.05
CA MET A 96 14.34 -0.04 -1.68
C MET A 96 15.48 0.93 -2.02
N ALA A 97 16.44 1.12 -1.10
CA ALA A 97 17.62 1.96 -1.34
C ALA A 97 18.49 1.40 -2.48
N PHE A 98 18.69 0.07 -2.52
CA PHE A 98 19.38 -0.61 -3.60
C PHE A 98 18.65 -0.43 -4.94
N GLY A 99 17.33 -0.65 -4.97
CA GLY A 99 16.48 -0.44 -6.16
C GLY A 99 16.58 0.98 -6.69
N TYR A 100 16.55 1.99 -5.81
CA TYR A 100 16.74 3.39 -6.19
C TYR A 100 18.13 3.69 -6.76
N ALA A 101 19.19 3.10 -6.20
CA ALA A 101 20.55 3.24 -6.73
C ALA A 101 20.67 2.64 -8.15
N VAL A 102 20.07 1.47 -8.38
CA VAL A 102 19.97 0.81 -9.69
C VAL A 102 19.16 1.67 -10.68
N GLU A 103 18.10 2.32 -10.20
CA GLU A 103 17.29 3.25 -10.99
C GLU A 103 18.10 4.48 -11.42
N LYS A 104 18.87 5.08 -10.51
CA LYS A 104 19.71 6.26 -10.80
C LYS A 104 20.73 6.05 -11.91
N VAL A 105 21.31 4.85 -11.99
CA VAL A 105 22.28 4.50 -13.04
C VAL A 105 21.57 4.08 -14.34
N ASN A 106 20.23 4.06 -14.37
CA ASN A 106 19.41 3.58 -15.47
C ASN A 106 19.78 2.15 -15.91
N LEU A 107 20.27 1.32 -14.98
CA LEU A 107 20.77 -0.02 -15.29
C LEU A 107 19.65 -0.91 -15.81
N HIS A 108 18.46 -0.81 -15.19
CA HIS A 108 17.26 -1.52 -15.62
C HIS A 108 16.90 -1.21 -17.08
N ARG A 109 17.06 0.05 -17.54
CA ARG A 109 16.77 0.46 -18.92
C ARG A 109 17.78 -0.14 -19.90
N ARG A 110 19.07 -0.20 -19.52
CA ARG A 110 20.11 -0.85 -20.34
C ARG A 110 19.81 -2.34 -20.51
N ILE A 111 19.44 -3.02 -19.43
CA ILE A 111 19.08 -4.44 -19.45
C ILE A 111 17.81 -4.66 -20.29
N ALA A 112 16.79 -3.84 -20.11
CA ALA A 112 15.55 -3.93 -20.87
C ALA A 112 15.77 -3.71 -22.38
N LEU A 113 16.55 -2.70 -22.77
CA LEU A 113 16.90 -2.46 -24.18
C LEU A 113 17.75 -3.58 -24.76
N PHE A 114 18.68 -4.15 -23.99
CA PHE A 114 19.47 -5.30 -24.41
C PHE A 114 18.57 -6.52 -24.69
N VAL A 115 17.66 -6.84 -23.76
CA VAL A 115 16.69 -7.94 -23.94
C VAL A 115 15.77 -7.68 -25.14
N LEU A 116 15.25 -6.45 -25.29
CA LEU A 116 14.39 -6.09 -26.42
C LEU A 116 15.13 -6.13 -27.76
N SER A 117 16.43 -5.80 -27.80
CA SER A 117 17.22 -5.90 -29.03
C SER A 117 17.38 -7.34 -29.52
N TRP A 118 17.25 -8.32 -28.64
CA TRP A 118 17.29 -9.76 -28.96
C TRP A 118 15.94 -10.31 -29.43
N VAL A 119 14.86 -9.67 -29.01
CA VAL A 119 13.48 -10.08 -29.22
C VAL A 119 12.99 -9.40 -30.50
N GLY A 120 13.06 -10.09 -31.64
CA GLY A 120 12.85 -9.53 -32.98
C GLY A 120 11.51 -8.78 -33.23
N MET A 121 11.33 -8.23 -34.43
CA MET A 121 10.32 -7.20 -34.75
C MET A 121 8.84 -7.63 -34.77
N ALA A 122 8.48 -8.86 -34.40
CA ALA A 122 7.06 -9.25 -34.39
C ALA A 122 6.38 -8.81 -33.08
N THR A 123 5.17 -8.23 -33.16
CA THR A 123 4.41 -7.70 -32.01
C THR A 123 4.28 -8.70 -30.85
N LYS A 124 4.12 -10.00 -31.16
CA LYS A 124 4.02 -11.08 -30.16
C LYS A 124 5.31 -11.23 -29.33
N TRP A 125 6.46 -11.10 -29.99
CA TRP A 125 7.77 -11.19 -29.35
C TRP A 125 8.03 -9.93 -28.53
N ILE A 126 7.76 -8.73 -29.06
CA ILE A 126 7.90 -7.47 -28.32
C ILE A 126 7.07 -7.49 -27.01
N MET A 127 5.82 -7.95 -27.07
CA MET A 127 4.99 -8.14 -25.87
C MET A 127 5.61 -9.14 -24.90
N ALA A 128 6.08 -10.30 -25.36
CA ALA A 128 6.73 -11.29 -24.51
C ALA A 128 8.03 -10.75 -23.88
N GLY A 129 8.83 -10.00 -24.63
CA GLY A 129 10.04 -9.32 -24.16
C GLY A 129 9.72 -8.26 -23.11
N MET A 130 8.66 -7.47 -23.29
CA MET A 130 8.19 -6.52 -22.29
C MET A 130 7.68 -7.22 -21.02
N MET A 131 6.87 -8.28 -21.15
CA MET A 131 6.37 -9.03 -19.99
C MET A 131 7.52 -9.68 -19.21
N GLY A 132 8.49 -10.29 -19.92
CA GLY A 132 9.68 -10.90 -19.31
C GLY A 132 10.59 -9.87 -18.62
N ALA A 133 10.86 -8.75 -19.29
CA ALA A 133 11.64 -7.66 -18.70
C ALA A 133 10.94 -7.08 -17.46
N THR A 134 9.62 -6.87 -17.53
CA THR A 134 8.84 -6.39 -16.37
C THR A 134 8.89 -7.39 -15.22
N ALA A 135 8.74 -8.69 -15.50
CA ALA A 135 8.80 -9.73 -14.48
C ALA A 135 10.18 -9.78 -13.80
N PHE A 136 11.27 -9.72 -14.57
CA PHE A 136 12.63 -9.69 -14.04
C PHE A 136 12.89 -8.45 -13.17
N LEU A 137 12.46 -7.27 -13.63
CA LEU A 137 12.60 -6.03 -12.87
C LEU A 137 11.74 -6.03 -11.60
N SER A 138 10.52 -6.57 -11.68
CA SER A 138 9.58 -6.69 -10.54
C SER A 138 10.06 -7.61 -9.43
N MET A 139 11.02 -8.50 -9.71
CA MET A 139 11.61 -9.32 -8.65
C MET A 139 12.50 -8.48 -7.72
N TRP A 140 13.33 -7.58 -8.26
CA TRP A 140 14.31 -6.80 -7.48
C TRP A 140 13.86 -5.37 -7.14
N MET A 141 12.83 -4.86 -7.82
CA MET A 141 12.25 -3.53 -7.60
C MET A 141 10.82 -3.64 -7.08
N ASN A 142 10.36 -2.61 -6.37
CA ASN A 142 8.95 -2.54 -5.97
C ASN A 142 8.07 -2.41 -7.22
N ASN A 143 6.95 -3.13 -7.26
CA ASN A 143 6.02 -3.24 -8.39
C ASN A 143 5.67 -1.88 -9.00
N THR A 144 5.45 -0.85 -8.17
CA THR A 144 5.12 0.51 -8.62
C THR A 144 6.25 1.14 -9.46
N ALA A 145 7.52 0.91 -9.10
CA ALA A 145 8.66 1.42 -9.84
C ALA A 145 8.87 0.67 -11.17
N SER A 146 8.67 -0.65 -11.17
CA SER A 146 8.73 -1.45 -12.41
C SER A 146 7.68 -0.98 -13.43
N THR A 147 6.47 -0.64 -12.98
CA THR A 147 5.41 -0.12 -13.86
C THR A 147 5.74 1.28 -14.41
N SER A 148 6.28 2.19 -13.59
CA SER A 148 6.60 3.56 -14.05
C SER A 148 7.72 3.56 -15.11
N ILE A 149 8.68 2.64 -15.02
CA ILE A 149 9.75 2.44 -16.01
C ILE A 149 9.20 1.90 -17.33
N MET A 150 8.28 0.94 -17.27
CA MET A 150 7.74 0.28 -18.46
C MET A 150 6.65 1.09 -19.16
N LEU A 151 5.98 2.01 -18.46
CA LEU A 151 4.94 2.87 -19.02
C LEU A 151 5.39 3.66 -20.26
N PRO A 152 6.51 4.42 -20.26
CA PRO A 152 6.96 5.13 -21.46
C PRO A 152 7.39 4.19 -22.59
N VAL A 153 7.94 3.01 -22.27
CA VAL A 153 8.32 1.99 -23.27
C VAL A 153 7.06 1.44 -23.95
N ALA A 154 6.02 1.12 -23.17
CA ALA A 154 4.74 0.67 -23.69
C ALA A 154 4.08 1.71 -24.59
N LEU A 155 4.07 2.98 -24.17
CA LEU A 155 3.52 4.08 -24.95
C LEU A 155 4.28 4.29 -26.27
N ALA A 156 5.62 4.18 -26.26
CA ALA A 156 6.42 4.28 -27.47
C ALA A 156 6.11 3.16 -28.48
N VAL A 157 5.95 1.91 -28.01
CA VAL A 157 5.60 0.78 -28.87
C VAL A 157 4.19 0.94 -29.47
N VAL A 158 3.23 1.44 -28.70
CA VAL A 158 1.86 1.69 -29.18
C VAL A 158 1.81 2.79 -30.24
N HIS A 159 2.69 3.79 -30.17
CA HIS A 159 2.73 4.89 -31.15
C HIS A 159 3.45 4.53 -32.45
N GLU A 160 4.36 3.55 -32.42
CA GLU A 160 5.08 3.03 -33.59
C GLU A 160 4.34 1.89 -34.32
N LEU A 161 3.24 1.39 -33.76
CA LEU A 161 2.31 0.41 -34.35
C LEU A 161 1.11 1.11 -34.99
#